data_AF-A0A4P6FQG8-F1
#
_entry.id   AF-A0A4P6FQG8-F1
#
_cell.length_a   1.000
_cell.length_b   1.000
_cell.length_c   1.000
_cell.angle_alpha   90.00
_cell.angle_beta   90.00
_cell.angle_gamma   90.00
#
_symmetry.space_group_name_H-M   'P 1'
#
loop_
_entity.id
_entity.type
_entity.pdbx_description
1 polymer ?
#
loop_
_entity_poly.entity_id
_entity_poly.type
_entity_poly.pdbx_seq_one_letter_code
_entity_poly.pdbx_strand_id
1 'polypeptide(L)'
;MTRLPRRIAGIGGRLALPVAALALLTLTSCASPSANADAAGGGDSAPQTPDSSSAFVSIAMPDLAPYPEGDPPLSDAESEARRLETADQRWQGVLAQYPSAVRPADPFAGYLDGEERFDPLKQCLEAAGVQVDIGYSSDPDAPPSVGWSTSTEAQAIAAFTCDLTHPVRITAAGPTKTQLGWIYDYLEAFYGPCLEANGIEVEPPPGRDVWVEVYPGYVWFPSVGNDPRILEPGGDLALRKACPDPDTYLQQLRSGS
;
A
#
# COMPACT_ATOMS: atom_id res chain seq x y z
N MET A 1 19.83 35.80 48.52
CA MET A 1 20.39 34.67 49.29
C MET A 1 19.96 33.41 48.54
N THR A 2 20.78 32.53 47.96
CA THR A 2 22.24 32.36 47.91
C THR A 2 22.51 31.48 46.68
N ARG A 3 23.60 31.77 45.97
CA ARG A 3 24.14 31.03 44.80
C ARG A 3 24.61 29.63 45.22
N LEU A 4 24.58 28.62 44.35
CA LEU A 4 25.73 28.23 43.51
C LEU A 4 25.40 27.08 42.52
N PRO A 5 26.13 27.01 41.38
CA PRO A 5 25.93 26.08 40.27
C PRO A 5 26.87 24.87 40.31
N ARG A 6 26.66 23.89 39.42
CA ARG A 6 27.69 22.90 39.05
C ARG A 6 27.96 22.93 37.55
N ARG A 7 29.17 23.40 37.22
CA ARG A 7 29.87 23.20 35.94
C ARG A 7 30.85 22.03 36.09
N ILE A 8 30.92 21.17 35.09
CA ILE A 8 32.05 20.28 34.71
C ILE A 8 31.84 20.12 33.17
N ALA A 9 32.57 20.73 32.20
CA ALA A 9 34.00 20.73 31.83
C ALA A 9 34.59 19.31 31.80
N GLY A 10 34.90 18.64 30.69
CA GLY A 10 35.21 18.97 29.31
C GLY A 10 35.90 17.72 28.72
N ILE A 11 36.71 17.89 27.66
CA ILE A 11 37.54 16.89 26.96
C ILE A 11 36.74 16.20 25.83
N GLY A 12 37.01 16.36 24.53
CA GLY A 12 38.25 16.70 23.85
C GLY A 12 38.77 15.45 23.14
N GLY A 13 38.67 15.40 21.81
CA GLY A 13 39.20 14.26 21.05
C GLY A 13 38.82 14.26 19.57
N ARG A 14 39.44 15.16 18.79
CA ARG A 14 39.59 14.96 17.33
C ARG A 14 40.71 13.95 17.11
N LEU A 15 40.48 12.94 16.28
CA LEU A 15 41.54 12.24 15.55
C LEU A 15 41.01 11.87 14.17
N ALA A 16 41.82 12.19 13.17
CA ALA A 16 41.57 12.02 11.75
C ALA A 16 42.54 10.96 11.18
N LEU A 17 42.05 10.23 10.17
CA LEU A 17 42.78 9.51 9.09
C LEU A 17 43.65 8.30 9.50
N PRO A 18 43.96 7.31 8.61
CA PRO A 18 43.99 7.40 7.14
C PRO A 18 43.50 6.17 6.31
N VAL A 19 43.51 6.41 5.01
CA VAL A 19 43.55 5.58 3.79
C VAL A 19 44.26 4.22 3.89
N ALA A 20 43.65 3.18 3.28
CA ALA A 20 44.27 2.08 2.53
C ALA A 20 43.14 1.24 1.91
N ALA A 21 43.23 0.49 0.82
CA ALA A 21 44.10 0.37 -0.35
C ALA A 21 43.43 -0.72 -1.21
N LEU A 22 43.66 -0.68 -2.52
CA LEU A 22 43.19 -1.63 -3.54
C LEU A 22 43.35 -3.11 -3.16
N ALA A 23 42.37 -3.93 -3.56
CA ALA A 23 42.63 -5.30 -4.03
C ALA A 23 41.74 -5.62 -5.23
N LEU A 24 42.33 -5.53 -6.43
CA LEU A 24 41.84 -6.16 -7.65
C LEU A 24 41.97 -7.69 -7.51
N LEU A 25 40.89 -8.41 -7.72
CA LEU A 25 40.91 -9.85 -8.00
C LEU A 25 40.28 -10.09 -9.37
N THR A 26 41.14 -10.12 -10.38
CA THR A 26 40.85 -10.69 -11.70
C THR A 26 41.01 -12.21 -11.61
N LEU A 27 39.93 -12.95 -11.82
CA LEU A 27 39.98 -14.40 -12.07
C LEU A 27 39.37 -14.70 -13.44
N THR A 28 40.28 -14.85 -14.38
CA THR A 28 40.18 -15.53 -15.67
C THR A 28 39.94 -17.03 -15.51
N SER A 29 38.92 -17.58 -16.17
CA SER A 29 38.76 -19.02 -16.49
C SER A 29 37.46 -19.20 -17.30
N CYS A 30 37.32 -19.92 -18.40
CA CYS A 30 38.21 -20.69 -19.27
C CYS A 30 37.50 -20.72 -20.63
N ALA A 31 38.21 -20.37 -21.70
CA ALA A 31 37.80 -20.72 -23.06
C ALA A 31 38.40 -22.09 -23.41
N SER A 32 37.61 -22.97 -24.00
CA SER A 32 38.15 -24.11 -24.76
C SER A 32 37.37 -24.23 -26.07
N PRO A 33 38.08 -24.35 -27.21
CA PRO A 33 37.48 -24.47 -28.53
C PRO A 33 37.29 -25.94 -28.88
N SER A 34 36.28 -26.25 -29.70
CA SER A 34 36.30 -27.41 -30.59
C SER A 34 35.39 -27.13 -31.77
N ALA A 35 36.03 -27.02 -32.93
CA ALA A 35 35.39 -26.97 -34.23
C ALA A 35 34.82 -28.34 -34.61
N ASN A 36 33.68 -28.35 -35.30
CA ASN A 36 33.50 -29.13 -36.53
C ASN A 36 32.29 -28.59 -37.31
N ALA A 37 32.45 -28.60 -38.62
CA ALA A 37 31.60 -28.00 -39.63
C ALA A 37 30.46 -28.91 -40.08
N ASP A 38 29.53 -28.26 -40.80
CA ASP A 38 28.60 -28.78 -41.82
C ASP A 38 27.37 -29.59 -41.36
N ALA A 39 26.19 -28.98 -41.43
CA ALA A 39 25.25 -29.15 -42.56
C ALA A 39 23.84 -28.60 -42.24
N ALA A 40 23.34 -27.84 -43.22
CA ALA A 40 21.96 -27.48 -43.54
C ALA A 40 20.79 -28.12 -42.74
N GLY A 41 19.89 -27.26 -42.26
CA GLY A 41 18.54 -27.64 -41.85
C GLY A 41 17.78 -26.45 -41.28
N GLY A 42 16.89 -25.87 -42.08
CA GLY A 42 16.08 -24.72 -41.71
C GLY A 42 15.17 -24.99 -40.51
N GLY A 43 15.03 -23.96 -39.69
CA GLY A 43 14.16 -23.93 -38.52
C GLY A 43 14.47 -22.67 -37.73
N ASP A 44 13.94 -21.54 -38.19
CA ASP A 44 13.77 -20.35 -37.35
C ASP A 44 12.85 -20.73 -36.18
N SER A 45 13.46 -21.30 -35.14
CA SER A 45 12.90 -21.27 -33.80
C SER A 45 13.55 -20.07 -33.13
N ALA A 46 12.88 -18.92 -33.22
CA ALA A 46 13.11 -17.87 -32.25
C ALA A 46 13.07 -18.51 -30.85
N PRO A 47 13.99 -18.17 -29.93
CA PRO A 47 13.92 -18.67 -28.57
C PRO A 47 12.56 -18.25 -28.01
N GLN A 48 11.68 -19.23 -27.80
CA GLN A 48 10.47 -19.02 -27.03
C GLN A 48 10.93 -18.58 -25.65
N THR A 49 10.73 -17.30 -25.35
CA THR A 49 10.78 -16.82 -23.97
C THR A 49 9.81 -17.71 -23.22
N PRO A 50 10.24 -18.43 -22.17
CA PRO A 50 9.33 -19.27 -21.40
C PRO A 50 8.17 -18.39 -20.96
N ASP A 51 6.97 -18.83 -21.32
CA ASP A 51 5.70 -18.22 -20.97
C ASP A 51 5.63 -18.19 -19.44
N SER A 52 6.11 -17.08 -18.85
CA SER A 52 6.24 -16.91 -17.39
C SER A 52 4.87 -16.66 -16.74
N SER A 53 3.79 -16.81 -17.51
CA SER A 53 2.40 -16.61 -17.12
C SER A 53 1.78 -17.77 -16.32
N SER A 54 2.57 -18.71 -15.81
CA SER A 54 2.09 -19.86 -15.01
C SER A 54 2.78 -20.02 -13.64
N ALA A 55 3.29 -18.94 -13.04
CA ALA A 55 4.04 -19.04 -11.79
C ALA A 55 3.19 -19.23 -10.51
N PHE A 56 1.89 -18.92 -10.56
CA PHE A 56 0.99 -19.04 -9.40
C PHE A 56 -0.09 -20.09 -9.62
N VAL A 57 -0.28 -20.94 -8.61
CA VAL A 57 -1.27 -22.01 -8.55
C VAL A 57 -2.50 -21.52 -7.78
N SER A 58 -3.69 -21.80 -8.30
CA SER A 58 -4.94 -21.63 -7.57
C SER A 58 -5.29 -22.87 -6.76
N ILE A 59 -5.91 -22.67 -5.61
CA ILE A 59 -6.61 -23.73 -4.88
C ILE A 59 -8.11 -23.65 -5.12
N ALA A 60 -8.85 -24.72 -4.82
CA ALA A 60 -10.30 -24.69 -4.90
C ALA A 60 -10.87 -23.73 -3.85
N MET A 61 -11.82 -22.87 -4.26
CA MET A 61 -12.55 -22.00 -3.34
C MET A 61 -13.37 -22.87 -2.36
N PRO A 62 -13.20 -22.71 -1.04
CA PRO A 62 -14.05 -23.38 -0.06
C PRO A 62 -15.50 -22.93 -0.19
N ASP A 63 -16.42 -23.78 0.28
CA ASP A 63 -17.83 -23.44 0.39
C ASP A 63 -18.05 -22.50 1.58
N LEU A 64 -17.87 -21.20 1.35
CA LEU A 64 -18.12 -20.15 2.32
C LEU A 64 -19.61 -19.80 2.34
N ALA A 65 -20.10 -19.39 3.50
CA ALA A 65 -21.41 -18.77 3.59
C ALA A 65 -21.49 -17.56 2.62
N PRO A 66 -22.69 -17.18 2.13
CA PRO A 66 -22.84 -15.97 1.34
C PRO A 66 -22.32 -14.73 2.05
N TYR A 67 -21.78 -13.77 1.30
CA TYR A 67 -21.34 -12.50 1.87
C TYR A 67 -22.51 -11.77 2.55
N PRO A 68 -22.38 -11.34 3.81
CA PRO A 68 -23.47 -10.68 4.52
C PRO A 68 -23.85 -9.34 3.88
N GLU A 69 -25.15 -9.03 3.89
CA GLU A 69 -25.63 -7.70 3.51
C GLU A 69 -25.03 -6.63 4.42
N GLY A 70 -24.69 -5.49 3.82
CA GLY A 70 -24.16 -4.33 4.53
C GLY A 70 -25.26 -3.45 5.10
N ASP A 71 -24.85 -2.53 5.97
CA ASP A 71 -25.73 -1.45 6.39
C ASP A 71 -26.11 -0.55 5.19
N PRO A 72 -27.30 0.09 5.24
CA PRO A 72 -27.68 1.04 4.21
C PRO A 72 -26.66 2.19 4.11
N PRO A 73 -26.61 2.88 2.95
CA PRO A 73 -25.76 4.06 2.80
C PRO A 73 -26.04 5.11 3.88
N LEU A 74 -24.99 5.84 4.26
CA LEU A 74 -25.08 6.93 5.23
C LEU A 74 -26.03 8.02 4.73
N SER A 75 -26.81 8.58 5.64
CA SER A 75 -27.54 9.83 5.41
C SER A 75 -26.59 11.01 5.29
N ASP A 76 -27.07 12.13 4.74
CA ASP A 76 -26.27 13.36 4.61
C ASP A 76 -25.68 13.83 5.96
N ALA A 77 -26.44 13.70 7.05
CA ALA A 77 -26.00 14.09 8.37
C ALA A 77 -24.89 13.17 8.90
N GLU A 78 -24.98 11.86 8.63
CA GLU A 78 -23.96 10.88 9.02
C GLU A 78 -22.70 11.01 8.17
N SER A 79 -22.83 11.26 6.86
CA SER A 79 -21.72 11.59 5.97
C SER A 79 -20.97 12.82 6.46
N GLU A 80 -21.68 13.87 6.86
CA GLU A 80 -21.07 15.10 7.36
C GLU A 80 -20.38 14.89 8.72
N ALA A 81 -21.02 14.16 9.65
CA ALA A 81 -20.39 13.79 10.90
C ALA A 81 -19.09 13.01 10.67
N ARG A 82 -19.09 12.09 9.70
CA ARG A 82 -17.90 11.30 9.33
C ARG A 82 -16.81 12.14 8.69
N ARG A 83 -17.16 13.14 7.86
CA ARG A 83 -16.19 14.10 7.30
C ARG A 83 -15.45 14.83 8.42
N LEU A 84 -16.19 15.32 9.42
CA LEU A 84 -15.62 16.03 10.57
C LEU A 84 -14.73 15.12 11.42
N GLU A 85 -15.17 13.88 11.70
CA GLU A 85 -14.35 12.88 12.40
C GLU A 85 -13.04 12.61 11.65
N THR A 86 -13.11 12.43 10.32
CA THR A 86 -11.94 12.20 9.48
C THR A 86 -10.99 13.41 9.51
N ALA A 87 -11.54 14.63 9.47
CA ALA A 87 -10.76 15.85 9.60
C ALA A 87 -10.05 15.93 10.97
N ASP A 88 -10.71 15.53 12.05
CA ASP A 88 -10.10 15.50 13.38
C ASP A 88 -8.98 14.47 13.48
N GLN A 89 -9.20 13.25 12.98
CA GLN A 89 -8.19 12.19 12.94
C GLN A 89 -6.95 12.61 12.12
N ARG A 90 -7.16 13.22 10.94
CA ARG A 90 -6.06 13.74 10.10
C ARG A 90 -5.29 14.84 10.80
N TRP A 91 -5.98 15.73 11.53
CA TRP A 91 -5.31 16.76 12.31
C TRP A 91 -4.47 16.19 13.45
N GLN A 92 -4.93 15.12 14.12
CA GLN A 92 -4.10 14.41 15.10
C GLN A 92 -2.81 13.85 14.47
N GLY A 93 -2.87 13.40 13.22
CA GLY A 93 -1.68 13.02 12.44
C GLY A 93 -0.68 14.18 12.27
N VAL A 94 -1.17 15.40 11.98
CA VAL A 94 -0.33 16.60 11.90
C VAL A 94 0.28 16.92 13.26
N LEU A 95 -0.50 16.90 14.35
CA LEU A 95 0.00 17.18 15.70
C LEU A 95 1.00 16.14 16.22
N ALA A 96 0.86 14.88 15.80
CA ALA A 96 1.81 13.83 16.16
C ALA A 96 3.22 14.14 15.62
N GLN A 97 3.31 14.76 14.43
CA GLN A 97 4.59 15.18 13.83
C GLN A 97 5.01 16.59 14.23
N TYR A 98 4.06 17.51 14.39
CA TYR A 98 4.26 18.94 14.68
C TYR A 98 3.36 19.39 15.85
N PRO A 99 3.77 19.15 17.11
CA PRO A 99 2.91 19.36 18.28
C PRO A 99 2.47 20.81 18.54
N SER A 100 3.20 21.79 17.98
CA SER A 100 2.88 23.22 18.08
C SER A 100 2.01 23.74 16.94
N ALA A 101 1.67 22.89 15.96
CA ALA A 101 0.89 23.31 14.81
C ALA A 101 -0.48 23.84 15.23
N VAL A 102 -0.92 24.91 14.56
CA VAL A 102 -2.23 25.52 14.79
C VAL A 102 -3.17 25.08 13.68
N ARG A 103 -4.33 24.53 14.06
CA ARG A 103 -5.33 24.04 13.10
C ARG A 103 -5.92 25.20 12.29
N PRO A 104 -5.92 25.14 10.96
CA PRO A 104 -6.68 26.06 10.12
C PRO A 104 -8.18 25.97 10.40
N ALA A 105 -8.93 27.03 10.09
CA ALA A 105 -10.39 26.95 10.05
C ALA A 105 -10.84 25.92 8.99
N ASP A 106 -12.02 25.31 9.17
CA ASP A 106 -12.55 24.29 8.25
C ASP A 106 -12.59 24.83 6.81
N PRO A 107 -11.78 24.28 5.88
CA PRO A 107 -11.66 24.81 4.52
C PRO A 107 -12.74 24.25 3.58
N PHE A 108 -13.71 23.49 4.10
CA PHE A 108 -14.70 22.79 3.30
C PHE A 108 -15.46 23.73 2.33
N ALA A 109 -15.33 23.43 1.04
CA ALA A 109 -15.93 24.17 -0.06
C ALA A 109 -16.91 23.31 -0.88
N GLY A 110 -17.35 22.17 -0.33
CA GLY A 110 -18.26 21.23 -0.97
C GLY A 110 -17.57 19.92 -1.38
N TYR A 111 -18.38 18.91 -1.64
CA TYR A 111 -17.90 17.61 -2.10
C TYR A 111 -17.60 17.64 -3.59
N LEU A 112 -16.60 16.85 -4.00
CA LEU A 112 -16.36 16.50 -5.40
C LEU A 112 -16.40 14.98 -5.55
N ASP A 113 -16.77 14.50 -6.73
CA ASP A 113 -16.64 13.10 -7.05
C ASP A 113 -15.15 12.71 -7.18
N GLY A 114 -14.83 11.42 -7.08
CA GLY A 114 -13.45 10.94 -7.02
C GLY A 114 -12.60 11.40 -8.21
N GLU A 115 -13.16 11.36 -9.42
CA GLU A 115 -12.51 11.82 -10.65
C GLU A 115 -12.34 13.34 -10.67
N GLU A 116 -13.38 14.09 -10.30
CA GLU A 116 -13.37 15.56 -10.27
C GLU A 116 -12.42 16.12 -9.21
N ARG A 117 -12.13 15.35 -8.16
CA ARG A 117 -11.26 15.73 -7.06
C ARG A 117 -9.77 15.69 -7.43
N PHE A 118 -9.37 14.87 -8.40
CA PHE A 118 -7.96 14.61 -8.70
C PHE A 118 -7.19 15.91 -9.01
N ASP A 119 -7.61 16.67 -10.02
CA ASP A 119 -6.91 17.87 -10.47
C ASP A 119 -6.93 19.01 -9.43
N PRO A 120 -8.06 19.36 -8.80
CA PRO A 120 -8.09 20.38 -7.74
C PRO A 120 -7.18 20.05 -6.56
N LEU A 121 -7.18 18.79 -6.10
CA LEU A 121 -6.32 18.36 -5.00
C LEU A 121 -4.84 18.48 -5.37
N LYS A 122 -4.46 17.93 -6.52
CA LYS A 122 -3.09 17.99 -7.05
C LYS A 122 -2.61 19.45 -7.15
N GLN A 123 -3.41 20.32 -7.77
CA GLN A 123 -3.05 21.73 -7.97
C GLN A 123 -2.86 22.46 -6.64
N CYS A 124 -3.73 22.20 -5.65
CA CYS A 124 -3.60 22.79 -4.32
C CYS A 124 -2.29 22.37 -3.63
N LEU A 125 -1.96 21.07 -3.69
CA LEU A 125 -0.74 20.52 -3.11
C LEU A 125 0.52 21.10 -3.79
N GLU A 126 0.57 21.12 -5.12
CA GLU A 126 1.69 21.68 -5.88
C GLU A 126 1.88 23.18 -5.61
N ALA A 127 0.78 23.95 -5.56
CA ALA A 127 0.82 25.38 -5.23
C ALA A 127 1.35 25.64 -3.80
N ALA A 128 1.11 24.70 -2.87
CA ALA A 128 1.66 24.74 -1.52
C ALA A 128 3.10 24.22 -1.43
N GLY A 129 3.71 23.81 -2.55
CA GLY A 129 5.04 23.22 -2.59
C GLY A 129 5.12 21.86 -1.89
N VAL A 130 4.00 21.14 -1.78
CA VAL A 130 3.96 19.76 -1.29
C VAL A 130 4.40 18.84 -2.42
N GLN A 131 5.22 17.83 -2.11
CA GLN A 131 5.61 16.83 -3.09
C GLN A 131 4.42 15.91 -3.40
N VAL A 132 4.08 15.81 -4.68
CA VAL A 132 2.98 14.98 -5.18
C VAL A 132 3.54 13.78 -5.94
N ASP A 133 2.96 12.62 -5.68
CA ASP A 133 3.26 11.36 -6.36
C ASP A 133 1.96 10.83 -6.99
N ILE A 134 1.99 10.50 -8.29
CA ILE A 134 0.80 10.01 -9.00
C ILE A 134 0.84 8.49 -9.05
N GLY A 135 -0.17 7.86 -8.45
CA GLY A 135 -0.35 6.41 -8.46
C GLY A 135 -1.30 5.98 -9.57
N TYR A 136 -0.93 4.93 -10.31
CA TYR A 136 -1.77 4.31 -11.32
C TYR A 136 -2.15 2.91 -10.85
N SER A 137 -3.43 2.54 -11.03
CA SER A 137 -3.90 1.18 -10.79
C SER A 137 -3.38 0.23 -11.89
N SER A 138 -3.38 -1.07 -11.61
CA SER A 138 -3.24 -2.12 -12.61
C SER A 138 -4.45 -2.22 -13.54
N ASP A 139 -5.58 -1.67 -13.14
CA ASP A 139 -6.77 -1.48 -13.98
C ASP A 139 -6.55 -0.27 -14.92
N PRO A 140 -6.51 -0.45 -16.25
CA PRO A 140 -6.28 0.63 -17.20
C PRO A 140 -7.40 1.67 -17.24
N ASP A 141 -8.60 1.33 -16.77
CA ASP A 141 -9.76 2.21 -16.78
C ASP A 141 -9.94 2.97 -15.45
N ALA A 142 -9.17 2.61 -14.41
CA ALA A 142 -9.24 3.29 -13.13
C ALA A 142 -8.55 4.67 -13.20
N PRO A 143 -9.16 5.73 -12.61
CA PRO A 143 -8.55 7.05 -12.59
C PRO A 143 -7.25 7.03 -11.78
N PRO A 144 -6.27 7.89 -12.14
CA PRO A 144 -5.06 8.04 -11.33
C PRO A 144 -5.41 8.53 -9.92
N SER A 145 -4.53 8.21 -8.98
CA SER A 145 -4.63 8.63 -7.58
C SER A 145 -3.54 9.64 -7.23
N VAL A 146 -3.85 10.55 -6.30
CA VAL A 146 -2.89 11.55 -5.79
C VAL A 146 -2.37 11.10 -4.43
N GLY A 147 -1.09 10.72 -4.38
CA GLY A 147 -0.31 10.60 -3.14
C GLY A 147 0.50 11.86 -2.88
N TRP A 148 0.91 12.09 -1.64
CA TRP A 148 1.78 13.20 -1.30
C TRP A 148 2.66 12.91 -0.09
N SER A 149 3.76 13.66 0.01
CA SER A 149 4.66 13.65 1.16
C SER A 149 5.02 15.06 1.59
N THR A 150 5.20 15.24 2.90
CA THR A 150 5.46 16.55 3.51
C THR A 150 6.75 16.51 4.31
N SER A 151 7.56 17.55 4.20
CA SER A 151 8.87 17.66 4.88
C SER A 151 8.91 18.78 5.94
N THR A 152 7.90 19.65 5.96
CA THR A 152 7.82 20.80 6.87
C THR A 152 6.42 20.93 7.48
N GLU A 153 6.32 21.61 8.63
CA GLU A 153 5.05 21.91 9.29
C GLU A 153 4.09 22.66 8.35
N ALA A 154 4.59 23.64 7.60
CA ALA A 154 3.79 24.41 6.65
C ALA A 154 3.21 23.52 5.54
N GLN A 155 4.01 22.59 4.99
CA GLN A 155 3.52 21.62 4.01
C GLN A 155 2.49 20.65 4.60
N ALA A 156 2.67 20.18 5.83
CA ALA A 156 1.70 19.31 6.50
C ALA A 156 0.35 20.01 6.73
N ILE A 157 0.38 21.26 7.20
CA ILE A 157 -0.83 22.09 7.38
C ILE A 157 -1.50 22.38 6.02
N ALA A 158 -0.71 22.68 4.99
CA ALA A 158 -1.24 22.94 3.65
C ALA A 158 -1.86 21.68 3.03
N ALA A 159 -1.20 20.52 3.14
CA ALA A 159 -1.73 19.25 2.66
C ALA A 159 -3.05 18.88 3.35
N PHE A 160 -3.11 19.02 4.68
CA PHE A 160 -4.36 18.89 5.45
C PHE A 160 -5.47 19.80 4.91
N THR A 161 -5.14 21.07 4.63
CA THR A 161 -6.11 22.06 4.14
C THR A 161 -6.61 21.69 2.73
N CYS A 162 -5.71 21.35 1.82
CA CYS A 162 -6.04 20.95 0.45
C CYS A 162 -6.96 19.72 0.41
N ASP A 163 -6.61 18.69 1.19
CA ASP A 163 -7.33 17.42 1.27
C ASP A 163 -8.76 17.60 1.82
N LEU A 164 -8.98 18.57 2.72
CA LEU A 164 -10.29 18.88 3.30
C LEU A 164 -11.12 19.93 2.55
N THR A 165 -10.53 20.64 1.58
CA THR A 165 -11.26 21.68 0.84
C THR A 165 -12.36 21.06 -0.02
N HIS A 166 -12.04 19.96 -0.71
CA HIS A 166 -12.97 19.23 -1.57
C HIS A 166 -12.89 17.72 -1.31
N PRO A 167 -13.45 17.23 -0.19
CA PRO A 167 -13.45 15.80 0.11
C PRO A 167 -14.43 15.05 -0.81
N VAL A 168 -14.18 13.76 -1.03
CA VAL A 168 -15.21 12.86 -1.59
C VAL A 168 -16.25 12.60 -0.50
N ARG A 169 -17.53 12.62 -0.86
CA ARG A 169 -18.61 12.31 0.08
C ARG A 169 -18.50 10.86 0.57
N ILE A 170 -18.52 10.68 1.88
CA ILE A 170 -18.48 9.35 2.50
C ILE A 170 -19.91 8.81 2.57
N THR A 171 -20.26 7.90 1.67
CA THR A 171 -21.60 7.30 1.57
C THR A 171 -21.67 5.88 2.15
N ALA A 172 -20.54 5.18 2.23
CA ALA A 172 -20.48 3.84 2.81
C ALA A 172 -20.41 3.91 4.34
N ALA A 173 -21.22 3.10 5.02
CA ALA A 173 -21.19 2.96 6.48
C ALA A 173 -19.92 2.25 7.00
N GLY A 174 -19.17 1.61 6.09
CA GLY A 174 -18.10 0.68 6.43
C GLY A 174 -18.63 -0.74 6.63
N PRO A 175 -17.73 -1.73 6.80
CA PRO A 175 -18.13 -3.12 6.99
C PRO A 175 -18.74 -3.35 8.38
N THR A 176 -19.82 -4.11 8.45
CA THR A 176 -20.40 -4.56 9.73
C THR A 176 -19.51 -5.61 10.40
N LYS A 177 -19.69 -5.88 11.70
CA LYS A 177 -18.97 -6.96 12.40
C LYS A 177 -19.17 -8.33 11.74
N THR A 178 -20.35 -8.58 11.18
CA THR A 178 -20.63 -9.83 10.46
C THR A 178 -19.87 -9.90 9.14
N GLN A 179 -19.81 -8.79 8.39
CA GLN A 179 -19.01 -8.70 7.16
C GLN A 179 -17.52 -8.84 7.44
N LEU A 180 -17.02 -8.21 8.50
CA LEU A 180 -15.63 -8.38 8.97
C LEU A 180 -15.36 -9.83 9.35
N GLY A 181 -16.27 -10.47 10.08
CA GLY A 181 -16.17 -11.88 10.40
C GLY A 181 -16.08 -12.77 9.15
N TRP A 182 -16.89 -12.49 8.13
CA TRP A 182 -16.82 -13.20 6.86
C TRP A 182 -15.48 -13.00 6.15
N ILE A 183 -14.96 -11.76 6.14
CA ILE A 183 -13.65 -11.46 5.54
C ILE A 183 -12.57 -12.26 6.26
N TYR A 184 -12.57 -12.28 7.59
CA TYR A 184 -11.65 -13.11 8.37
C TYR A 184 -11.75 -14.60 7.98
N ASP A 185 -12.97 -15.14 7.88
CA ASP A 185 -13.19 -16.54 7.51
C ASP A 185 -12.67 -16.82 6.08
N TYR A 186 -12.81 -15.88 5.15
CA TYR A 186 -12.22 -15.97 3.80
C TYR A 186 -10.69 -15.95 3.82
N LEU A 187 -10.09 -15.09 4.64
CA LEU A 187 -8.64 -14.98 4.77
C LEU A 187 -8.03 -16.27 5.31
N GLU A 188 -8.66 -16.89 6.31
CA GLU A 188 -8.19 -18.13 6.92
C GLU A 188 -8.47 -19.37 6.05
N ALA A 189 -9.65 -19.45 5.42
CA ALA A 189 -10.05 -20.64 4.70
C ALA A 189 -9.54 -20.70 3.25
N PHE A 190 -9.27 -19.54 2.63
CA PHE A 190 -8.87 -19.48 1.22
C PHE A 190 -7.59 -18.67 0.99
N TYR A 191 -7.59 -17.38 1.33
CA TYR A 191 -6.52 -16.49 0.85
C TYR A 191 -5.15 -16.88 1.41
N GLY A 192 -5.05 -17.05 2.73
CA GLY A 192 -3.83 -17.54 3.39
C GLY A 192 -3.34 -18.87 2.83
N PRO A 193 -4.17 -19.94 2.83
CA PRO A 193 -3.81 -21.23 2.23
C PRO A 193 -3.42 -21.16 0.75
N CYS A 194 -4.00 -20.25 -0.03
CA CYS A 194 -3.64 -20.05 -1.43
C CYS A 194 -2.23 -19.43 -1.56
N LEU A 195 -1.89 -18.46 -0.71
CA LEU A 195 -0.53 -17.92 -0.63
C LEU A 195 0.48 -19.01 -0.22
N GLU A 196 0.16 -19.83 0.79
CA GLU A 196 1.01 -20.95 1.22
C GLU A 196 1.23 -21.99 0.12
N ALA A 197 0.18 -22.31 -0.66
CA ALA A 197 0.30 -23.21 -1.82
C ALA A 197 1.25 -22.67 -2.90
N ASN A 198 1.49 -21.36 -2.90
CA ASN A 198 2.46 -20.69 -3.77
C ASN A 198 3.83 -20.48 -3.12
N GLY A 199 4.06 -21.05 -1.94
CA GLY A 199 5.31 -20.94 -1.19
C GLY A 199 5.50 -19.58 -0.51
N ILE A 200 4.43 -18.81 -0.34
CA ILE A 200 4.44 -17.54 0.40
C ILE A 200 4.08 -17.85 1.85
N GLU A 201 4.96 -17.49 2.78
CA GLU A 201 4.73 -17.68 4.21
C GLU A 201 3.65 -16.73 4.72
N VAL A 202 2.70 -17.26 5.49
CA VAL A 202 1.60 -16.49 6.09
C VAL A 202 1.73 -16.56 7.60
N GLU A 203 1.79 -15.39 8.24
CA GLU A 203 1.81 -15.32 9.70
C GLU A 203 0.50 -15.87 10.28
N PRO A 204 0.54 -16.52 11.46
CA PRO A 204 -0.67 -17.02 12.10
C PRO A 204 -1.70 -15.90 12.37
N PRO A 205 -3.00 -16.14 12.13
CA PRO A 205 -4.03 -15.16 12.43
C PRO A 205 -4.20 -14.92 13.94
N PRO A 206 -4.56 -13.70 14.35
CA PRO A 206 -5.13 -13.48 15.68
C PRO A 206 -6.52 -14.13 15.76
N GLY A 207 -7.05 -14.29 16.97
CA GLY A 207 -8.43 -14.77 17.11
C GLY A 207 -9.43 -13.87 16.40
N ARG A 208 -10.42 -14.47 15.73
CA ARG A 208 -11.46 -13.80 14.94
C ARG A 208 -12.11 -12.59 15.64
N ASP A 209 -12.55 -12.76 16.88
CA ASP A 209 -13.22 -11.67 17.61
C ASP A 209 -12.26 -10.49 17.87
N VAL A 210 -11.00 -10.78 18.17
CA VAL A 210 -9.95 -9.75 18.32
C VAL A 210 -9.74 -9.03 17.00
N TRP A 211 -9.68 -9.77 15.88
CA TRP A 211 -9.52 -9.19 14.56
C TRP A 211 -10.68 -8.24 14.20
N VAL A 212 -11.92 -8.68 14.42
CA VAL A 212 -13.13 -7.89 14.14
C VAL A 212 -13.19 -6.63 15.02
N GLU A 213 -12.74 -6.70 16.28
CA GLU A 213 -12.78 -5.56 17.20
C GLU A 213 -11.72 -4.48 16.90
N VAL A 214 -10.54 -4.86 16.39
CA VAL A 214 -9.44 -3.92 16.17
C VAL A 214 -9.38 -3.35 14.75
N TYR A 215 -10.23 -3.81 13.84
CA TYR A 215 -10.35 -3.30 12.48
C TYR A 215 -10.83 -1.83 12.44
N PRO A 216 -10.28 -0.95 11.57
CA PRO A 216 -9.25 -1.16 10.55
C PRO A 216 -7.81 -0.84 11.04
N GLY A 217 -7.54 -0.90 12.35
CA GLY A 217 -6.25 -0.55 12.94
C GLY A 217 -5.12 -1.52 12.57
N TYR A 218 -4.35 -1.97 13.57
CA TYR A 218 -3.35 -3.02 13.34
C TYR A 218 -4.03 -4.38 13.18
N VAL A 219 -4.53 -4.67 11.98
CA VAL A 219 -5.16 -5.95 11.65
C VAL A 219 -4.20 -6.84 10.88
N TRP A 220 -4.17 -8.11 11.27
CA TRP A 220 -3.52 -9.16 10.49
C TRP A 220 -4.18 -9.28 9.12
N PHE A 221 -3.38 -9.30 8.08
CA PHE A 221 -3.84 -9.61 6.72
C PHE A 221 -2.72 -10.43 6.07
N PRO A 222 -3.00 -11.62 5.52
CA PRO A 222 -2.00 -12.39 4.79
C PRO A 222 -1.33 -11.49 3.74
N SER A 223 -0.01 -11.40 3.79
CA SER A 223 0.76 -10.49 2.95
C SER A 223 1.75 -11.28 2.11
N VAL A 224 1.95 -10.81 0.88
CA VAL A 224 2.96 -11.36 -0.03
C VAL A 224 4.38 -10.91 0.32
N GLY A 225 4.52 -9.99 1.29
CA GLY A 225 5.81 -9.47 1.73
C GLY A 225 6.62 -8.89 0.58
N ASN A 226 7.88 -9.32 0.48
CA ASN A 226 8.80 -8.95 -0.60
C ASN A 226 9.04 -10.12 -1.57
N ASP A 227 8.02 -10.95 -1.83
CA ASP A 227 8.17 -12.05 -2.79
C ASP A 227 8.60 -11.49 -4.16
N PRO A 228 9.77 -11.89 -4.68
CA PRO A 228 10.33 -11.29 -5.88
C PRO A 228 9.45 -11.49 -7.11
N ARG A 229 8.63 -12.56 -7.15
CA ARG A 229 7.72 -12.84 -8.27
C ARG A 229 6.62 -11.79 -8.41
N ILE A 230 6.26 -11.11 -7.31
CA ILE A 230 5.24 -10.04 -7.32
C ILE A 230 5.79 -8.74 -7.91
N LEU A 231 7.09 -8.50 -7.73
CA LEU A 231 7.78 -7.31 -8.23
C LEU A 231 8.07 -7.38 -9.75
N GLU A 232 7.96 -8.57 -10.34
CA GLU A 232 8.08 -8.76 -11.78
C GLU A 232 6.86 -8.18 -12.52
N PRO A 233 7.04 -7.66 -13.76
CA PRO A 233 5.93 -7.15 -14.56
C PRO A 233 4.80 -8.20 -14.70
N GLY A 234 3.62 -7.89 -14.19
CA GLY A 234 2.43 -8.75 -14.26
C GLY A 234 2.34 -9.81 -13.14
N GLY A 235 3.34 -9.94 -12.27
CA GLY A 235 3.35 -10.91 -11.17
C GLY A 235 2.21 -10.71 -10.18
N ASP A 236 1.99 -9.47 -9.74
CA ASP A 236 0.86 -9.10 -8.89
C ASP A 236 -0.50 -9.46 -9.51
N LEU A 237 -0.73 -9.14 -10.78
CA LEU A 237 -1.96 -9.51 -11.49
C LEU A 237 -2.13 -11.03 -11.60
N ALA A 238 -1.05 -11.75 -11.88
CA ALA A 238 -1.06 -13.20 -11.95
C ALA A 238 -1.41 -13.83 -10.60
N LEU A 239 -0.86 -13.31 -9.49
CA LEU A 239 -1.23 -13.76 -8.15
C LEU A 239 -2.68 -13.42 -7.82
N ARG A 240 -3.16 -12.19 -8.04
CA ARG A 240 -4.57 -11.84 -7.76
C ARG A 240 -5.56 -12.68 -8.57
N LYS A 241 -5.18 -13.11 -9.76
CA LYS A 241 -5.96 -14.07 -10.55
C LYS A 241 -5.94 -15.46 -9.93
N ALA A 242 -4.80 -15.91 -9.42
CA ALA A 242 -4.65 -17.24 -8.84
C ALA A 242 -5.26 -17.35 -7.44
N CYS A 243 -5.03 -16.34 -6.61
CA CYS A 243 -5.43 -16.15 -5.23
C CYS A 243 -6.12 -14.78 -5.09
N PRO A 244 -7.39 -14.63 -5.49
CA PRO A 244 -8.10 -13.38 -5.33
C PRO A 244 -8.21 -13.00 -3.85
N ASP A 245 -7.80 -11.78 -3.52
CA ASP A 245 -8.09 -11.20 -2.21
C ASP A 245 -9.61 -11.01 -2.01
N PRO A 246 -10.08 -10.77 -0.77
CA PRO A 246 -11.51 -10.60 -0.50
C PRO A 246 -12.19 -9.53 -1.36
N ASP A 247 -11.53 -8.39 -1.62
CA ASP A 247 -12.11 -7.29 -2.38
C ASP A 247 -12.28 -7.67 -3.85
N THR A 248 -11.25 -8.27 -4.45
CA THR A 248 -11.26 -8.79 -5.81
C THR A 248 -12.35 -9.85 -5.98
N TYR A 249 -12.48 -10.77 -5.02
CA TYR A 249 -13.51 -11.81 -5.06
C TYR A 249 -14.93 -11.21 -4.96
N LEU A 250 -15.15 -10.28 -4.03
CA LEU A 250 -16.45 -9.62 -3.87
C LEU A 250 -16.84 -8.77 -5.09
N GLN A 251 -15.87 -8.15 -5.76
CA GLN A 251 -16.12 -7.45 -7.03
C GLN A 251 -16.55 -8.42 -8.13
N GLN A 252 -15.89 -9.58 -8.25
CA GLN A 252 -16.26 -10.60 -9.24
C GLN A 252 -17.68 -11.14 -9.00
N LEU A 253 -18.08 -11.36 -7.74
CA LEU A 253 -19.45 -11.77 -7.40
C LEU A 253 -20.50 -10.74 -7.85
N ARG A 254 -20.19 -9.44 -7.71
CA ARG A 254 -21.10 -8.35 -8.12
C ARG A 254 -21.19 -8.22 -9.64
N SER A 255 -20.09 -8.40 -10.35
CA SER A 255 -20.05 -8.31 -11.82
C SER A 255 -20.67 -9.52 -12.53
N GLY A 256 -20.80 -10.66 -11.84
CA GLY A 256 -21.40 -11.89 -12.36
C GLY A 256 -22.88 -12.11 -11.99
N SER A 257 -23.48 -11.20 -11.23
CA SER A 257 -24.90 -11.20 -10.83
C SER A 257 -25.74 -10.30 -11.74
#